data_AF-A0A7W0YKA2-F1
#
_entry.id   AF-A0A7W0YKA2-F1
#
_cell.length_a   1.000
_cell.length_b   1.000
_cell.length_c   1.000
_cell.angle_alpha   90.00
_cell.angle_beta   90.00
_cell.angle_gamma   90.00
#
_symmetry.space_group_name_H-M   'P 1'
#
loop_
_entity.id
_entity.type
_entity.pdbx_description
1 polymer ?
#
loop_
_entity_poly.entity_id
_entity_poly.type
_entity_poly.pdbx_seq_one_letter_code
_entity_poly.pdbx_strand_id
1 'polypeptide(L)'
;IRSKAMVHPLMVLGFDVYTLPVAETARKLRELKFDLSKLHETTWQGRPAYVVGAAAGDSTSAQFWIDKERLYFVRSLEPSQKDSTTMLDTRFEDYRPMGDGWLEMEVVFLAGGEVKMREEYTEPRIGMKLDPALYDPRKWTPPTWIGRAAASGGN
;
A
#
# COMPACT_ATOMS: atom_id res chain seq x y z
N ILE A 1 23.16 6.04 -13.54
CA ILE A 1 21.69 5.91 -13.73
C ILE A 1 21.01 6.55 -12.53
N ARG A 2 20.34 7.70 -12.68
CA ARG A 2 19.52 8.25 -11.58
C ARG A 2 18.24 7.42 -11.51
N SER A 3 18.00 6.73 -10.39
CA SER A 3 16.70 6.10 -10.15
C SER A 3 15.65 7.22 -10.11
N LYS A 4 14.61 7.11 -10.94
CA LYS A 4 13.44 7.98 -10.81
C LYS A 4 12.77 7.60 -9.49
N ALA A 5 12.46 8.60 -8.65
CA ALA A 5 11.68 8.35 -7.45
C ALA A 5 10.37 7.65 -7.85
N MET A 6 10.14 6.47 -7.31
CA MET A 6 8.95 5.68 -7.60
C MET A 6 7.85 6.13 -6.63
N VAL A 7 6.68 6.49 -7.19
CA VAL A 7 5.47 6.63 -6.37
C VAL A 7 4.98 5.22 -6.09
N HIS A 8 4.87 4.84 -4.82
CA HIS A 8 4.35 3.53 -4.44
C HIS A 8 2.84 3.65 -4.18
N PRO A 9 1.96 2.93 -4.92
CA PRO A 9 0.50 3.09 -4.83
C PRO A 9 -0.02 2.85 -3.42
N LEU A 10 0.50 1.83 -2.74
CA LEU A 10 0.14 1.53 -1.35
C LEU A 10 0.45 2.68 -0.38
N MET A 11 1.58 3.37 -0.56
CA MET A 11 1.92 4.52 0.30
C MET A 11 0.95 5.67 0.07
N VAL A 12 0.56 5.89 -1.19
CA VAL A 12 -0.42 6.93 -1.52
C VAL A 12 -1.78 6.61 -0.91
N LEU A 13 -2.30 5.42 -1.16
CA LEU A 13 -3.67 5.01 -0.83
C LEU A 13 -3.88 4.67 0.65
N GLY A 14 -2.89 4.05 1.29
CA GLY A 14 -2.99 3.57 2.67
C GLY A 14 -2.49 4.56 3.73
N PHE A 15 -1.70 5.58 3.35
CA PHE A 15 -0.99 6.41 4.34
C PHE A 15 -0.99 7.90 3.99
N ASP A 16 -0.43 8.28 2.84
CA ASP A 16 -0.27 9.68 2.43
C ASP A 16 -1.62 10.42 2.37
N VAL A 17 -2.70 9.74 1.96
CA VAL A 17 -4.06 10.33 1.83
C VAL A 17 -4.55 11.04 3.10
N TYR A 18 -4.08 10.64 4.28
CA TYR A 18 -4.48 11.25 5.54
C TYR A 18 -3.76 12.55 5.87
N THR A 19 -2.70 12.90 5.13
CA THR A 19 -1.84 14.05 5.44
C THR A 19 -1.55 14.94 4.23
N LEU A 20 -1.58 14.40 3.01
CA LEU A 20 -1.33 15.17 1.80
C LEU A 20 -2.56 15.99 1.38
N PRO A 21 -2.36 17.18 0.80
CA PRO A 21 -3.44 17.93 0.17
C PRO A 21 -4.12 17.11 -0.94
N VAL A 22 -5.44 17.27 -1.09
CA VAL A 22 -6.23 16.54 -2.10
C VAL A 22 -5.64 16.64 -3.51
N ALA A 23 -5.19 17.82 -3.91
CA ALA A 23 -4.59 18.04 -5.24
C ALA A 23 -3.29 17.24 -5.44
N GLU A 24 -2.47 17.10 -4.39
CA GLU A 24 -1.22 16.33 -4.39
C GLU A 24 -1.52 14.83 -4.51
N THR A 25 -2.47 14.33 -3.71
CA THR A 25 -2.95 12.94 -3.76
C THR A 25 -3.50 12.61 -5.15
N ALA A 26 -4.37 13.46 -5.69
CA ALA A 26 -4.96 13.26 -7.01
C ALA A 26 -3.91 13.30 -8.13
N ARG A 27 -2.86 14.13 -8.02
CA ARG A 27 -1.73 14.14 -8.96
C ARG A 27 -0.99 12.79 -8.93
N LYS A 28 -0.61 12.31 -7.74
CA LYS A 28 0.09 11.03 -7.55
C LYS A 28 -0.73 9.84 -8.08
N LEU A 29 -2.03 9.79 -7.81
CA LEU A 29 -2.90 8.72 -8.32
C LEU A 29 -2.99 8.72 -9.85
N ARG A 30 -3.03 9.88 -10.50
CA ARG A 30 -2.99 9.96 -11.98
C ARG A 30 -1.64 9.52 -12.55
N GLU A 31 -0.54 9.81 -11.87
CA GLU A 31 0.80 9.31 -12.25
C GLU A 31 0.86 7.78 -12.20
N LEU A 32 0.16 7.19 -11.23
CA LEU A 32 -0.06 5.74 -11.08
C LEU A 32 -1.10 5.16 -12.04
N LYS A 33 -1.64 5.96 -12.97
CA LYS A 33 -2.59 5.56 -14.02
C LYS A 33 -4.01 5.23 -13.54
N PHE A 34 -4.39 5.62 -12.33
CA PHE A 34 -5.79 5.57 -11.89
C PHE A 34 -6.61 6.67 -12.58
N ASP A 35 -7.68 6.28 -13.26
CA ASP A 35 -8.64 7.22 -13.88
C ASP A 35 -9.65 7.71 -12.84
N LEU A 36 -9.34 8.84 -12.20
CA LEU A 36 -10.17 9.42 -11.14
C LEU A 36 -11.54 9.94 -11.63
N SER A 37 -11.80 9.95 -12.94
CA SER A 37 -13.13 10.29 -13.47
C SER A 37 -14.11 9.11 -13.42
N LYS A 38 -13.61 7.90 -13.22
CA LYS A 38 -14.41 6.68 -13.10
C LYS A 38 -14.62 6.33 -11.64
N LEU A 39 -15.88 6.24 -11.25
CA LEU A 39 -16.34 5.82 -9.93
C LEU A 39 -17.57 4.93 -10.10
N HIS A 40 -17.58 3.80 -9.40
CA HIS A 40 -18.79 2.99 -9.23
C HIS A 40 -18.82 2.36 -7.83
N GLU A 41 -19.95 1.76 -7.47
CA GLU A 41 -20.12 1.06 -6.20
C GLU A 41 -20.12 -0.45 -6.40
N THR A 42 -19.63 -1.18 -5.40
CA THR A 42 -19.60 -2.64 -5.35
C THR A 42 -19.71 -3.14 -3.91
N THR A 43 -19.58 -4.45 -3.71
CA THR A 43 -19.44 -5.07 -2.40
C THR A 43 -18.05 -5.70 -2.27
N TRP A 44 -17.35 -5.40 -1.18
CA TRP A 44 -16.09 -6.04 -0.78
C TRP A 44 -16.27 -6.72 0.58
N GLN A 45 -16.09 -8.04 0.64
CA GLN A 45 -16.24 -8.84 1.86
C GLN A 45 -17.53 -8.56 2.66
N GLY A 46 -18.65 -8.46 1.94
CA GLY A 46 -19.95 -8.19 2.55
C GLY A 46 -20.19 -6.73 2.96
N ARG A 47 -19.26 -5.81 2.67
CA ARG A 47 -19.39 -4.38 2.96
C ARG A 47 -19.48 -3.56 1.66
N PRO A 48 -20.25 -2.46 1.62
CA PRO A 48 -20.30 -1.60 0.45
C PRO A 48 -18.96 -0.88 0.24
N ALA A 49 -18.53 -0.77 -1.01
CA ALA A 49 -17.26 -0.15 -1.36
C ALA A 49 -17.39 0.73 -2.61
N TYR A 50 -16.61 1.81 -2.64
CA TYR A 50 -16.36 2.58 -3.85
C TYR A 50 -15.21 1.97 -4.63
N VAL A 51 -15.32 1.93 -5.94
CA VAL A 51 -14.24 1.57 -6.87
C VAL A 51 -13.94 2.77 -7.75
N VAL A 52 -12.68 3.20 -7.74
CA VAL A 52 -12.20 4.35 -8.52
C VAL A 52 -11.18 3.86 -9.54
N GLY A 53 -11.24 4.34 -10.78
CA GLY A 53 -10.27 4.00 -11.84
C GLY A 53 -10.79 3.08 -12.94
N ALA A 54 -11.92 2.40 -12.70
CA ALA A 54 -12.48 1.41 -13.62
C ALA A 54 -14.02 1.51 -13.72
N ALA A 55 -14.55 1.07 -14.86
CA ALA A 55 -15.99 0.86 -15.02
C ALA A 55 -16.42 -0.43 -14.30
N ALA A 56 -17.71 -0.56 -13.99
CA ALA A 56 -18.22 -1.79 -13.39
C ALA A 56 -17.93 -3.00 -14.29
N GLY A 57 -17.31 -4.04 -13.72
CA GLY A 57 -16.91 -5.26 -14.44
C GLY A 57 -15.55 -5.21 -15.13
N ASP A 58 -14.88 -4.04 -15.20
CA ASP A 58 -13.50 -3.94 -15.68
C ASP A 58 -12.54 -4.37 -14.57
N SER A 59 -11.76 -5.42 -14.82
CA SER A 59 -10.76 -5.98 -13.90
C SER A 59 -9.33 -5.85 -14.41
N THR A 60 -9.08 -5.08 -15.47
CA THR A 60 -7.76 -4.93 -16.10
C THR A 60 -7.24 -3.50 -16.01
N SER A 61 -8.12 -2.51 -15.88
CA SER A 61 -7.73 -1.13 -15.58
C SER A 61 -7.24 -0.98 -14.15
N ALA A 62 -6.26 -0.08 -13.97
CA ALA A 62 -5.78 0.33 -12.65
C ALA A 62 -6.95 0.93 -11.85
N GLN A 63 -7.22 0.37 -10.68
CA GLN A 63 -8.33 0.76 -9.81
C GLN A 63 -8.00 0.54 -8.33
N PHE A 64 -8.63 1.34 -7.47
CA PHE A 64 -8.56 1.17 -6.02
C PHE A 64 -9.95 1.25 -5.40
N TRP A 65 -10.06 0.59 -4.25
CA TRP A 65 -11.32 0.30 -3.60
C TRP A 65 -11.27 0.89 -2.20
N ILE A 66 -12.33 1.60 -1.81
CA ILE A 66 -12.46 2.27 -0.52
C ILE A 66 -13.74 1.77 0.14
N ASP A 67 -13.70 1.42 1.42
CA ASP A 67 -14.90 1.12 2.19
C ASP A 67 -15.85 2.33 2.18
N LYS A 68 -17.11 2.13 1.80
CA LYS A 68 -18.06 3.23 1.60
C LYS A 68 -18.49 3.91 2.90
N GLU A 69 -18.49 3.16 4.01
CA GLU A 69 -18.99 3.64 5.30
C GLU A 69 -17.86 4.25 6.14
N ARG A 70 -16.68 3.63 6.11
CA ARG A 70 -15.54 3.95 6.98
C ARG A 70 -14.41 4.67 6.25
N LEU A 71 -14.47 4.71 4.92
CA LEU A 71 -13.57 5.48 4.05
C LEU A 71 -12.08 5.10 4.13
N TYR A 72 -11.76 3.88 4.56
CA TYR A 72 -10.40 3.34 4.46
C TYR A 72 -10.20 2.55 3.15
N PHE A 73 -8.95 2.48 2.70
CA PHE A 73 -8.54 1.67 1.56
C PHE A 73 -8.71 0.17 1.84
N VAL A 74 -9.22 -0.60 0.89
CA VAL A 74 -9.37 -2.06 1.07
C VAL A 74 -8.65 -2.88 0.02
N ARG A 75 -8.51 -2.36 -1.21
CA ARG A 75 -7.90 -3.11 -2.32
C ARG A 75 -7.41 -2.22 -3.43
N SER A 76 -6.33 -2.60 -4.10
CA SER A 76 -5.97 -2.07 -5.43
C SER A 76 -5.78 -3.20 -6.44
N LEU A 77 -6.06 -2.89 -7.70
CA LEU A 77 -5.78 -3.72 -8.86
C LEU A 77 -5.04 -2.87 -9.88
N GLU A 78 -3.93 -3.37 -10.40
CA GLU A 78 -3.13 -2.64 -11.39
C GLU A 78 -2.28 -3.59 -12.25
N PRO A 79 -2.10 -3.32 -13.55
CA PRO A 79 -1.14 -4.08 -14.35
C PRO A 79 0.28 -3.94 -13.82
N SER A 80 1.03 -5.04 -13.76
CA SER A 80 2.43 -5.01 -13.37
C SER A 80 3.25 -4.19 -14.37
N GLN A 81 4.12 -3.32 -13.85
CA GLN A 81 5.05 -2.55 -14.69
C GLN A 81 6.08 -3.41 -15.42
N LYS A 82 6.34 -4.64 -14.92
CA LYS A 82 7.27 -5.58 -15.55
C LYS A 82 6.59 -6.42 -16.65
N ASP A 83 5.30 -6.72 -16.46
CA ASP A 83 4.50 -7.53 -17.37
C ASP A 83 3.03 -7.09 -17.24
N SER A 84 2.54 -6.34 -18.23
CA SER A 84 1.18 -5.78 -18.20
C SER A 84 0.08 -6.84 -18.34
N THR A 85 0.41 -8.09 -18.64
CA THR A 85 -0.56 -9.21 -18.65
C THR A 85 -0.80 -9.77 -17.25
N THR A 86 0.14 -9.52 -16.33
CA THR A 86 0.02 -9.90 -14.92
C THR A 86 -0.65 -8.77 -14.14
N MET A 87 -1.82 -9.03 -13.57
CA MET A 87 -2.48 -8.13 -12.62
C MET A 87 -1.88 -8.28 -11.23
N LEU A 88 -1.52 -7.16 -10.62
CA LEU A 88 -1.22 -7.06 -9.19
C LEU A 88 -2.52 -6.77 -8.44
N ASP A 89 -2.68 -7.41 -7.28
CA ASP A 89 -3.86 -7.27 -6.40
C ASP A 89 -3.34 -7.13 -4.98
N THR A 90 -3.44 -5.93 -4.42
CA THR A 90 -3.03 -5.65 -3.03
C THR A 90 -4.27 -5.45 -2.19
N ARG A 91 -4.36 -6.12 -1.04
CA ARG A 91 -5.54 -6.11 -0.18
C ARG A 91 -5.17 -5.77 1.25
N PHE A 92 -5.94 -4.89 1.87
CA PHE A 92 -5.88 -4.57 3.30
C PHE A 92 -7.06 -5.26 3.96
N GLU A 93 -6.74 -6.19 4.85
CA GLU A 93 -7.66 -7.17 5.40
C GLU A 93 -7.67 -7.11 6.94
N ASP A 94 -8.68 -7.75 7.53
CA ASP A 94 -8.88 -7.82 8.99
C ASP A 94 -8.77 -6.44 9.68
N TYR A 95 -9.53 -5.47 9.17
CA TYR A 95 -9.59 -4.15 9.78
C TYR A 95 -10.20 -4.20 11.19
N ARG A 96 -9.45 -3.70 12.17
CA ARG A 96 -9.88 -3.60 13.57
C ARG A 96 -9.96 -2.15 14.04
N PRO A 97 -10.93 -1.80 14.92
CA PRO A 97 -10.95 -0.48 15.54
C PRO A 97 -9.67 -0.31 16.38
N MET A 98 -9.00 0.83 16.18
CA MET A 98 -7.75 1.14 16.88
C MET A 98 -7.68 2.65 17.14
N GLY A 99 -7.85 3.05 18.39
CA GLY A 99 -7.97 4.46 18.76
C GLY A 99 -9.19 5.09 18.09
N ASP A 100 -9.01 6.24 17.46
CA ASP A 100 -10.06 6.96 16.71
C ASP A 100 -10.18 6.49 15.24
N GLY A 101 -9.47 5.41 14.87
CA GLY A 101 -9.39 4.94 13.49
C GLY A 101 -9.53 3.43 13.34
N TRP A 102 -9.14 2.95 12.17
CA TRP A 102 -9.14 1.54 11.79
C TRP A 102 -7.75 1.15 11.34
N LEU A 103 -7.31 -0.05 11.73
CA LEU A 103 -6.02 -0.61 11.36
C LEU A 103 -6.22 -1.96 10.68
N GLU A 104 -5.65 -2.13 9.49
CA GLU A 104 -5.51 -3.40 8.81
C GLU A 104 -4.54 -4.30 9.58
N MET A 105 -4.98 -5.50 9.94
CA MET A 105 -4.13 -6.46 10.64
C MET A 105 -3.45 -7.43 9.67
N GLU A 106 -3.84 -7.38 8.40
CA GLU A 106 -3.28 -8.22 7.35
C GLU A 106 -3.16 -7.45 6.03
N VAL A 107 -2.03 -7.66 5.34
CA VAL A 107 -1.83 -7.17 3.97
C VAL A 107 -1.48 -8.36 3.07
N VAL A 108 -2.23 -8.50 1.98
CA VAL A 108 -2.02 -9.58 1.00
C VAL A 108 -1.61 -8.99 -0.34
N PHE A 109 -0.49 -9.47 -0.88
CA PHE A 109 -0.01 -9.13 -2.21
C PHE A 109 -0.14 -10.33 -3.13
N LEU A 110 -0.94 -10.20 -4.18
CA LEU A 110 -1.11 -11.21 -5.21
C LEU A 110 -0.58 -10.71 -6.55
N ALA A 111 -0.09 -11.64 -7.37
CA ALA A 111 0.25 -11.39 -8.76
C ALA A 111 -0.31 -12.53 -9.62
N GLY A 112 -1.14 -12.20 -10.62
CA GLY A 112 -1.82 -13.19 -11.45
C GLY A 112 -2.78 -14.10 -10.67
N GLY A 113 -3.32 -13.61 -9.55
CA GLY A 113 -4.19 -14.37 -8.66
C GLY A 113 -3.47 -15.26 -7.64
N GLU A 114 -2.14 -15.37 -7.70
CA GLU A 114 -1.35 -16.12 -6.72
C GLU A 114 -0.82 -15.21 -5.61
N VAL A 115 -0.96 -15.63 -4.35
CA VAL A 115 -0.36 -14.93 -3.20
C VAL A 115 1.16 -14.99 -3.31
N LYS A 116 1.80 -13.82 -3.33
CA LYS A 116 3.26 -13.67 -3.37
C LYS A 116 3.82 -13.27 -2.01
N MET A 117 3.06 -12.50 -1.24
CA MET A 117 3.44 -12.10 0.10
C MET A 117 2.19 -11.88 0.94
N ARG A 118 2.31 -12.19 2.23
CA ARG A 118 1.31 -11.91 3.25
C ARG A 118 2.03 -11.31 4.45
N GLU A 119 1.51 -10.20 4.94
CA GLU A 119 1.96 -9.55 6.18
C GLU A 119 0.85 -9.70 7.21
N GLU A 120 1.20 -10.05 8.45
CA GLU A 120 0.28 -10.19 9.56
C GLU A 120 0.81 -9.38 10.76
N TYR A 121 -0.05 -8.53 11.31
CA TYR A 121 0.23 -7.73 12.50
C TYR A 121 -0.54 -8.29 13.69
N THR A 122 0.13 -8.58 14.80
CA THR A 122 -0.49 -9.30 15.94
C THR A 122 -0.63 -8.48 17.20
N GLU A 123 0.30 -7.56 17.49
CA GLU A 123 0.33 -6.77 18.73
C GLU A 123 0.50 -5.26 18.47
N PRO A 124 -0.39 -4.62 17.70
CA PRO A 124 -0.35 -3.19 17.49
C PRO A 124 -0.59 -2.44 18.81
N ARG A 125 0.20 -1.39 19.05
CA ARG A 125 0.06 -0.52 20.21
C ARG A 125 -0.05 0.94 19.76
N ILE A 126 -0.99 1.66 20.35
CA ILE A 126 -1.23 3.08 20.09
C ILE A 126 -0.89 3.94 21.31
N GLY A 127 -0.65 5.24 21.09
CA GLY A 127 -0.40 6.20 22.15
C GLY A 127 0.94 6.01 22.89
N MET A 128 1.83 5.17 22.36
CA MET A 128 3.16 5.00 22.93
C MET A 128 4.03 6.23 22.65
N LYS A 129 4.69 6.75 23.69
CA LYS A 129 5.74 7.74 23.51
C LYS A 129 6.97 7.05 22.95
N LEU A 130 7.29 7.35 21.70
CA LEU A 130 8.50 6.87 21.04
C LEU A 130 9.66 7.83 21.30
N ASP A 131 10.87 7.29 21.46
CA ASP A 131 12.08 8.12 21.60
C ASP A 131 12.33 8.86 20.26
N PRO A 132 12.42 10.21 20.25
CA PRO A 132 12.73 10.97 19.04
C PRO A 132 14.02 10.51 18.33
N ALA A 133 14.95 9.89 19.05
CA ALA A 133 16.16 9.32 18.49
C ALA A 133 15.90 8.24 17.42
N LEU A 134 14.75 7.55 17.46
CA LEU A 134 14.37 6.55 16.45
C LEU A 134 14.22 7.15 15.04
N TYR A 135 13.94 8.45 14.96
CA TYR A 135 13.76 9.18 13.71
C TYR A 135 14.99 9.98 13.29
N ASP A 136 16.10 9.89 14.04
CA ASP A 136 17.36 10.55 13.70
C ASP A 136 18.24 9.58 12.89
N PRO A 137 18.38 9.76 11.56
CA PRO A 137 19.18 8.86 10.73
C PRO A 137 20.66 8.83 11.15
N ARG A 138 21.15 9.84 11.87
CA ARG A 138 22.53 9.89 12.38
C ARG A 138 22.75 8.92 13.56
N LYS A 139 21.67 8.51 14.23
CA LYS A 139 21.69 7.55 15.35
C LYS A 139 21.38 6.13 14.91
N TRP A 140 20.97 5.94 13.65
CA TRP A 140 20.73 4.62 13.11
C TRP A 140 22.03 3.82 13.08
N THR A 141 22.02 2.67 13.74
CA THR A 141 23.13 1.72 13.71
C THR A 141 22.71 0.53 12.85
N PRO A 142 23.40 0.24 11.73
CA PRO A 142 23.07 -0.92 10.91
C PRO A 142 23.20 -2.20 11.75
N PRO A 143 22.27 -3.17 11.59
CA PRO A 143 22.47 -4.51 12.10
C PRO A 143 23.81 -5.09 11.64
N THR A 144 24.43 -5.92 12.48
CA THR A 144 25.76 -6.51 12.21
C THR A 144 25.82 -7.34 10.92
N TRP A 145 24.69 -7.87 10.45
CA TRP A 145 24.59 -8.63 9.20
C TRP A 145 24.64 -7.76 7.93
N ILE A 146 24.45 -6.44 8.04
CA ILE A 146 24.65 -5.49 6.93
C ILE A 146 26.16 -5.25 6.68
N GLY A 147 27.05 -5.69 7.58
CA GLY A 147 28.48 -5.37 7.60
C GLY A 147 29.48 -6.48 7.25
N ARG A 148 29.10 -7.59 6.60
CA ARG A 148 30.08 -8.56 6.05
C ARG A 148 29.87 -8.78 4.55
N ALA A 149 30.29 -7.80 3.75
CA ALA A 149 30.71 -8.11 2.39
C ALA A 149 32.07 -8.82 2.46
N ALA A 150 32.07 -10.09 2.03
CA ALA A 150 33.19 -10.99 1.75
C ALA A 150 34.63 -10.50 2.05
N ALA A 151 35.18 -10.95 3.17
CA ALA A 151 36.61 -11.27 3.25
C ALA A 151 36.75 -12.79 3.25
N SER A 152 36.75 -13.38 2.06
CA SER A 152 37.31 -14.71 1.81
C SER A 152 38.02 -14.67 0.45
N GLY A 153 39.14 -13.93 0.44
CA GLY A 153 40.21 -14.09 -0.53
C GLY A 153 41.48 -14.46 0.23
N GLY A 154 42.15 -15.53 -0.21
CA GLY A 154 43.45 -16.02 0.28
C GLY A 154 43.32 -16.96 1.49
N ASN A 155 43.81 -18.20 1.47
CA ASN A 155 44.95 -18.76 0.74
C ASN A 155 44.68 -20.22 0.35
#